data_AF-A0A645IS90-F1
#
_entry.id   AF-A0A645IS90-F1
#
_cell.length_a   1.000
_cell.length_b   1.000
_cell.length_c   1.000
_cell.angle_alpha   90.00
_cell.angle_beta   90.00
_cell.angle_gamma   90.00
#
_symmetry.space_group_name_H-M   'P 1'
#
loop_
_entity.id
_entity.type
_entity.pdbx_description
1 polymer ?
#
loop_
_entity_poly.entity_id
_entity_poly.type
_entity_poly.pdbx_seq_one_letter_code
_entity_poly.pdbx_strand_id
1 'polypeptide(L)'
;MRGYMKEHGMWNVEVTNLDAVIPQLDVLYMTRIQKERFTDMEAYERNRNVYILTEDKVKKGKKDLLVMHPLPRVNEIAVEVDDDPRAAYFHQARFGMYIRMALLKTLIAQGRIEPKKVPVSTEQRCSNPRCITRTEVYLPNLTHSVNGQECCDYCGKAIE
;
A
#
# COMPACT_ATOMS: atom_id res chain seq x y z
N MET A 1 -9.53 9.08 5.54
CA MET A 1 -8.62 9.34 6.68
C MET A 1 -9.22 10.32 7.69
N ARG A 2 -9.54 11.56 7.32
CA ARG A 2 -10.09 12.58 8.26
C ARG A 2 -11.32 12.10 9.05
N GLY A 3 -12.29 11.48 8.38
CA GLY A 3 -13.48 10.92 9.03
C GLY A 3 -13.12 9.86 10.07
N TYR A 4 -12.27 8.90 9.70
CA TYR A 4 -11.74 7.87 10.59
C TYR A 4 -11.03 8.47 11.82
N MET A 5 -10.17 9.48 11.60
CA MET A 5 -9.47 10.14 12.70
C MET A 5 -10.43 10.84 13.67
N LYS A 6 -11.44 11.55 13.14
CA LYS A 6 -12.46 12.22 13.97
C LYS A 6 -13.31 11.22 14.76
N GLU A 7 -13.74 10.14 14.11
CA GLU A 7 -14.54 9.07 14.71
C GLU A 7 -13.82 8.39 15.88
N HIS A 8 -12.49 8.24 15.77
CA HIS A 8 -11.66 7.58 16.79
C HIS A 8 -10.99 8.57 17.76
N GLY A 9 -11.40 9.84 17.75
CA GLY A 9 -10.85 10.86 18.67
C GLY A 9 -9.36 11.18 18.47
N MET A 10 -8.82 10.93 17.27
CA MET A 10 -7.41 11.20 16.94
C MET A 10 -7.21 12.65 16.50
N TRP A 11 -6.45 13.40 17.29
CA TRP A 11 -6.11 14.79 16.99
C TRP A 11 -5.30 14.91 15.70
N ASN A 12 -5.66 15.88 14.86
CA ASN A 12 -4.99 16.18 13.61
C ASN A 12 -5.13 17.67 13.25
N VAL A 13 -4.13 18.19 12.55
CA VAL A 13 -4.10 19.56 12.03
C VAL A 13 -3.55 19.51 10.60
N GLU A 14 -4.19 20.25 9.69
CA GLU A 14 -3.72 20.43 8.32
C GLU A 14 -2.96 21.76 8.25
N VAL A 15 -1.77 21.73 7.65
CA VAL A 15 -0.93 22.91 7.46
C VAL A 15 -0.45 22.99 6.02
N THR A 16 -0.23 24.21 5.54
CA THR A 16 0.25 24.49 4.18
C THR A 16 1.74 24.77 4.12
N ASN A 17 2.40 24.95 5.27
CA ASN A 17 3.82 25.27 5.35
C ASN A 17 4.54 24.38 6.37
N LEU A 18 5.51 23.61 5.89
CA LEU A 18 6.36 22.74 6.71
C LEU A 18 7.24 23.54 7.70
N ASP A 19 7.73 24.72 7.30
CA ASP A 19 8.64 25.52 8.14
C ASP A 19 7.99 25.94 9.46
N ALA A 20 6.67 26.13 9.47
CA ALA A 20 5.93 26.52 10.67
C ALA A 20 5.80 25.37 11.69
N VAL A 21 5.88 24.12 11.23
CA VAL A 21 5.64 22.94 12.07
C VAL A 21 6.87 22.08 12.29
N ILE A 22 7.93 22.19 11.49
CA ILE A 22 9.12 21.34 11.63
C ILE A 22 9.76 21.36 13.04
N PRO A 23 9.76 22.47 13.82
CA PRO A 23 10.37 22.47 15.16
C PRO A 23 9.60 21.63 16.20
N GLN A 24 8.32 21.34 15.95
CA GLN A 24 7.44 20.58 16.87
C GLN A 24 7.33 19.09 16.51
N LEU A 25 7.81 18.67 15.33
CA LEU A 25 7.74 17.27 14.89
C LEU A 25 8.78 16.39 15.58
N ASP A 26 8.37 15.19 15.97
CA ASP A 26 9.27 14.09 16.36
C ASP A 26 9.59 13.19 15.15
N VAL A 27 8.63 13.04 14.24
CA VAL A 27 8.78 12.25 13.01
C VAL A 27 8.24 13.06 11.84
N LEU A 28 9.06 13.25 10.81
CA LEU A 28 8.68 13.81 9.53
C LEU A 28 8.61 12.68 8.49
N TYR A 29 7.41 12.23 8.15
CA TYR A 29 7.19 11.22 7.12
C TYR A 29 6.89 11.89 5.78
N MET A 30 7.86 11.88 4.87
CA MET A 30 7.72 12.50 3.55
C MET A 30 7.23 11.49 2.52
N THR A 31 6.57 12.00 1.48
CA THR A 31 6.09 11.21 0.33
C THR A 31 6.38 11.93 -0.98
N ARG A 32 6.50 11.16 -2.05
CA ARG A 32 6.59 11.68 -3.41
C ARG A 32 5.23 12.19 -3.89
N ILE A 33 5.22 13.34 -4.57
CA ILE A 33 4.07 13.75 -5.38
C ILE A 33 4.01 12.85 -6.62
N GLN A 34 3.02 11.97 -6.65
CA GLN A 34 2.85 10.94 -7.69
C GLN A 34 2.19 11.54 -8.94
N LYS A 35 3.00 11.84 -9.96
CA LYS A 35 2.55 12.34 -11.28
C LYS A 35 1.38 11.53 -11.85
N GLU A 36 1.46 10.22 -11.70
CA GLU A 36 0.47 9.24 -12.16
C GLU A 36 -0.92 9.39 -11.54
N ARG A 37 -1.09 10.19 -10.47
CA ARG A 37 -2.39 10.45 -9.83
C ARG A 37 -3.07 11.72 -10.31
N PHE A 38 -2.41 12.55 -11.12
CA PHE A 38 -2.97 13.79 -11.62
C PHE A 38 -3.66 13.56 -12.96
N THR A 39 -4.89 14.04 -13.09
CA THR A 39 -5.61 14.10 -14.37
C THR A 39 -5.21 15.33 -15.20
N ASP A 40 -4.79 16.40 -14.53
CA ASP A 40 -4.28 17.63 -15.12
C ASP A 40 -2.77 17.78 -14.88
N MET A 41 -2.03 17.88 -15.98
CA MET A 41 -0.57 17.99 -15.95
C MET A 41 -0.11 19.36 -15.40
N GLU A 42 -0.88 20.43 -15.59
CA GLU A 42 -0.52 21.74 -15.04
C GLU A 42 -0.65 21.76 -13.52
N ALA A 43 -1.68 21.12 -12.97
CA ALA A 43 -1.82 20.92 -11.53
C ALA A 43 -0.63 20.15 -10.94
N TYR A 44 -0.10 19.15 -11.66
CA TYR A 44 1.10 18.46 -11.23
C TYR A 44 2.32 19.39 -11.20
N GLU A 45 2.59 20.13 -12.28
CA GLU A 45 3.77 21.02 -12.35
C GLU A 45 3.74 22.10 -11.27
N ARG A 46 2.56 22.65 -10.95
CA ARG A 46 2.40 23.61 -9.83
C ARG A 46 2.73 23.03 -8.47
N ASN A 47 2.56 21.72 -8.25
CA ASN A 47 2.68 21.10 -6.94
C ASN A 47 4.00 20.33 -6.73
N ARG A 48 4.60 19.76 -7.80
CA ARG A 48 5.72 18.82 -7.75
C ARG A 48 6.91 19.26 -6.88
N ASN A 49 7.20 20.56 -6.82
CA ASN A 49 8.38 21.11 -6.15
C ASN A 49 8.04 22.03 -4.96
N VAL A 50 6.79 22.02 -4.48
CA VAL A 50 6.36 22.91 -3.38
C VAL A 50 6.93 22.45 -2.03
N TYR A 51 7.02 21.14 -1.83
CA TYR A 51 7.45 20.54 -0.56
C TYR A 51 8.81 19.86 -0.71
N ILE A 52 9.86 20.67 -0.71
CA ILE A 52 11.26 20.21 -0.72
C ILE A 52 11.84 20.36 0.70
N LEU A 53 12.42 19.28 1.22
CA LEU A 53 13.20 19.28 2.44
C LEU A 53 14.67 19.52 2.12
N THR A 54 15.19 20.64 2.59
CA THR A 54 16.60 21.03 2.50
C THR A 54 17.26 20.95 3.88
N GLU A 55 18.59 20.90 3.92
CA GLU A 55 19.36 20.87 5.19
C GLU A 55 18.95 21.99 6.15
N ASP A 56 18.73 23.20 5.64
CA ASP A 56 18.30 24.36 6.43
C ASP A 56 16.94 24.18 7.11
N LYS A 57 16.02 23.43 6.49
CA LYS A 57 14.75 23.09 7.13
C LYS A 57 14.96 22.06 8.22
N VAL A 58 15.79 21.04 7.98
CA VAL A 58 16.10 20.03 8.99
C VAL A 58 16.78 20.66 10.22
N LYS A 59 17.65 21.66 10.03
CA LYS A 59 18.27 22.45 11.12
C LYS A 59 17.25 23.13 12.05
N LYS A 60 16.05 23.47 11.56
CA LYS A 60 14.97 24.03 12.39
C LYS A 60 14.19 22.97 13.18
N GLY A 61 14.32 21.70 12.82
CA GLY A 61 13.68 20.59 13.51
C GLY A 61 14.34 20.26 14.84
N LYS A 62 13.71 19.37 15.61
CA LYS A 62 14.29 18.85 16.86
C LYS A 62 15.61 18.12 16.59
N LYS A 63 16.44 18.02 17.64
CA LYS A 63 17.74 17.30 17.57
C LYS A 63 17.57 15.80 17.33
N ASP A 64 16.44 15.25 17.77
CA ASP A 64 16.03 13.85 17.67
C ASP A 64 14.90 13.61 16.66
N LEU A 65 14.61 14.60 15.80
CA LEU A 65 13.66 14.45 14.69
C LEU A 65 14.07 13.24 13.82
N LEU A 66 13.11 12.39 13.45
CA LEU A 66 13.32 11.32 12.46
C LEU A 66 12.73 11.71 11.11
N VAL A 67 13.57 11.76 10.08
CA VAL A 67 13.13 11.99 8.69
C VAL A 67 12.96 10.64 8.01
N MET A 68 11.72 10.31 7.64
CA MET A 68 11.34 9.03 7.03
C MET A 68 10.79 9.24 5.62
N HIS A 69 10.99 8.26 4.74
CA HIS A 69 10.51 8.29 3.36
C HIS A 69 10.41 6.86 2.82
N PRO A 70 9.30 6.47 2.16
CA PRO A 70 9.10 5.10 1.67
C PRO A 70 10.00 4.73 0.48
N LEU A 71 10.61 5.72 -0.19
CA LEU A 71 11.40 5.59 -1.42
C LEU A 71 10.59 5.03 -2.62
N PRO A 72 11.07 5.18 -3.87
CA PRO A 72 12.17 6.07 -4.29
C PRO A 72 11.79 7.54 -4.13
N ARG A 73 12.79 8.38 -3.85
CA ARG A 73 12.62 9.84 -3.88
C ARG A 73 12.97 10.41 -5.25
N VAL A 74 12.45 11.60 -5.57
CA VAL A 74 12.82 12.36 -6.77
C VAL A 74 13.57 13.62 -6.38
N ASN A 75 12.84 14.65 -5.91
CA ASN A 75 13.39 15.96 -5.56
C ASN A 75 12.86 16.48 -4.21
N GLU A 76 11.94 15.77 -3.59
CA GLU A 76 11.26 16.15 -2.34
C GLU A 76 12.18 16.17 -1.12
N ILE A 77 13.32 15.47 -1.17
CA ILE A 77 14.38 15.51 -0.16
C ILE A 77 15.69 15.78 -0.89
N ALA A 78 16.35 16.87 -0.53
CA ALA A 78 17.62 17.26 -1.13
C ALA A 78 18.75 16.30 -0.69
N VAL A 79 19.76 16.12 -1.54
CA VAL A 79 20.79 15.09 -1.36
C VAL A 79 21.64 15.36 -0.12
N GLU A 80 21.90 16.62 0.18
CA GLU A 80 22.63 17.07 1.37
C GLU A 80 21.98 16.65 2.70
N VAL A 81 20.70 16.28 2.70
CA VAL A 81 20.01 15.75 3.89
C VAL A 81 20.47 14.31 4.21
N ASP A 82 21.07 13.59 3.27
CA ASP A 82 21.51 12.20 3.46
C ASP A 82 22.57 12.05 4.55
N ASP A 83 23.43 13.05 4.71
CA ASP A 83 24.50 13.05 5.69
C ASP A 83 24.02 13.46 7.09
N ASP A 84 22.77 13.91 7.23
CA ASP A 84 22.19 14.25 8.53
C ASP A 84 21.88 12.96 9.32
N PRO A 85 22.35 12.81 10.58
CA PRO A 85 22.07 11.61 11.38
C PRO A 85 20.58 11.34 11.62
N ARG A 86 19.72 12.34 11.39
CA ARG A 86 18.25 12.24 11.48
C ARG A 86 17.60 11.60 10.25
N ALA A 87 18.34 11.44 9.15
CA ALA A 87 17.87 10.84 7.91
C ALA A 87 17.71 9.32 8.04
N ALA A 88 16.50 8.88 8.42
CA ALA A 88 16.22 7.48 8.75
C ALA A 88 15.75 6.63 7.55
N TYR A 89 15.52 7.21 6.37
CA TYR A 89 14.89 6.49 5.24
C TYR A 89 15.73 5.32 4.69
N PHE A 90 17.07 5.37 4.74
CA PHE A 90 17.89 4.22 4.38
C PHE A 90 17.85 3.10 5.43
N HIS A 91 17.84 3.47 6.72
CA HIS A 91 17.63 2.52 7.81
C HIS A 91 16.23 1.89 7.74
N GLN A 92 15.20 2.68 7.44
CA GLN A 92 13.83 2.23 7.21
C GLN A 92 13.77 1.16 6.10
N ALA A 93 14.43 1.39 4.96
CA ALA A 93 14.50 0.42 3.87
C ALA A 93 15.16 -0.90 4.31
N ARG A 94 16.26 -0.82 5.07
CA ARG A 94 16.93 -1.99 5.65
C ARG A 94 16.03 -2.73 6.65
N PHE A 95 15.33 -2.00 7.53
CA PHE A 95 14.39 -2.59 8.48
C PHE A 95 13.21 -3.27 7.79
N GLY A 96 12.81 -2.79 6.61
CA GLY A 96 11.83 -3.48 5.75
C GLY A 96 12.21 -4.92 5.41
N MET A 97 13.51 -5.22 5.22
CA MET A 97 13.99 -6.60 5.02
C MET A 97 13.75 -7.45 6.27
N TYR A 98 14.16 -6.96 7.45
CA TYR A 98 14.02 -7.71 8.70
C TYR A 98 12.56 -7.93 9.11
N ILE A 99 11.69 -6.93 8.90
CA ILE A 99 10.25 -7.07 9.15
C ILE A 99 9.67 -8.17 8.25
N ARG A 100 10.05 -8.22 6.97
CA ARG A 100 9.60 -9.29 6.07
C ARG A 100 10.11 -10.66 6.50
N MET A 101 11.37 -10.77 6.91
CA MET A 101 11.91 -12.03 7.45
C MET A 101 11.14 -12.50 8.67
N ALA A 102 10.85 -11.59 9.61
CA ALA A 102 10.08 -11.89 10.81
C ALA A 102 8.63 -12.28 10.48
N LEU A 103 8.00 -11.57 9.54
CA LEU A 103 6.65 -11.87 9.08
C LEU A 103 6.58 -13.25 8.43
N LEU A 104 7.48 -13.56 7.49
CA LEU A 104 7.53 -14.87 6.83
C LEU A 104 7.77 -16.00 7.82
N LYS A 105 8.73 -15.82 8.75
CA LYS A 105 8.99 -16.79 9.81
C LYS A 105 7.74 -17.04 10.67
N THR A 106 7.02 -15.97 11.01
CA THR A 106 5.80 -16.06 11.82
C THR A 106 4.69 -16.79 11.07
N LEU A 107 4.46 -16.45 9.80
CA LEU A 107 3.45 -17.10 8.96
C LEU A 107 3.74 -18.59 8.72
N ILE A 108 5.01 -18.97 8.55
CA ILE A 108 5.40 -20.37 8.38
C ILE A 108 5.19 -21.17 9.68
N ALA A 109 5.38 -20.55 10.84
CA ALA A 109 5.19 -21.19 12.14
C ALA A 109 3.72 -21.31 12.55
N GLN A 110 2.81 -20.59 11.89
CA GLN A 110 1.38 -20.72 12.13
C GLN A 110 0.87 -22.07 11.62
N GLY A 111 -0.08 -22.65 12.35
CA GLY A 111 -0.77 -23.85 11.89
C GLY A 111 -1.38 -23.61 10.52
N ARG A 112 -1.17 -24.54 9.58
CA ARG A 112 -1.84 -24.46 8.29
C ARG A 112 -3.32 -24.70 8.51
N ILE A 113 -4.14 -23.77 8.04
CA ILE A 113 -5.56 -24.05 7.82
C ILE A 113 -5.59 -25.01 6.64
N GLU A 114 -5.97 -26.26 6.88
CA GLU A 114 -6.22 -27.17 5.76
C GLU A 114 -7.31 -26.55 4.88
N PRO A 115 -7.00 -26.26 3.60
CA PRO A 115 -8.04 -25.78 2.71
C PRO A 115 -9.12 -26.86 2.66
N LYS A 116 -10.39 -26.44 2.69
CA LYS A 116 -11.49 -27.36 2.38
C LYS A 116 -11.17 -28.01 1.05
N LYS A 117 -11.30 -29.34 0.96
CA LYS A 117 -11.12 -30.05 -0.31
C LYS A 117 -11.92 -29.32 -1.37
N VAL A 118 -11.23 -28.85 -2.40
CA VAL A 118 -11.88 -28.26 -3.57
C VAL A 118 -12.83 -29.33 -4.12
N PRO A 119 -14.08 -28.99 -4.49
CA PRO A 119 -15.00 -29.92 -5.10
C PRO A 119 -14.32 -30.67 -6.27
N VAL A 120 -14.68 -31.94 -6.46
CA VAL A 120 -14.19 -32.70 -7.60
C VAL A 120 -14.66 -32.02 -8.88
N SER A 121 -13.76 -31.87 -9.86
CA SER A 121 -14.12 -31.31 -11.17
C SER A 121 -15.32 -32.07 -11.74
N THR A 122 -16.38 -31.36 -12.10
CA THR A 122 -17.49 -31.93 -12.86
C THR A 122 -17.09 -32.06 -14.33
N GLU A 123 -17.75 -32.94 -15.07
CA GLU A 123 -17.58 -33.01 -16.52
C GLU A 123 -18.25 -31.82 -17.23
N GLN A 124 -19.22 -31.18 -16.58
CA GLN A 124 -20.02 -30.11 -17.16
C GLN A 124 -19.28 -28.78 -17.20
N ARG A 125 -19.09 -28.26 -18.41
CA ARG A 125 -18.42 -26.98 -18.65
C ARG A 125 -19.42 -25.83 -18.55
N CYS A 126 -19.04 -24.75 -17.88
CA CYS A 126 -19.91 -23.58 -17.69
C CYS A 126 -20.45 -23.01 -19.01
N SER A 127 -21.76 -22.76 -19.08
CA SER A 127 -22.45 -22.18 -20.25
C SER A 127 -22.17 -20.69 -20.44
N ASN A 128 -21.61 -20.00 -19.45
CA ASN A 128 -21.29 -18.57 -19.54
C ASN A 128 -20.12 -18.33 -20.51
N PRO A 129 -20.31 -17.62 -21.65
CA PRO A 129 -19.23 -17.34 -22.59
C PRO A 129 -18.13 -16.45 -22.02
N ARG A 130 -18.41 -15.74 -20.91
CA ARG A 130 -17.44 -14.89 -20.19
C ARG A 130 -16.79 -15.59 -18.99
N CYS A 131 -17.06 -16.86 -18.75
CA CYS A 131 -16.42 -17.59 -17.67
C CYS A 131 -14.93 -17.83 -17.98
N ILE A 132 -14.07 -17.72 -16.98
CA ILE A 132 -12.64 -18.00 -17.12
C ILE A 132 -12.35 -19.41 -17.66
N THR A 133 -13.21 -20.40 -17.38
CA THR A 133 -13.08 -21.78 -17.91
C THR A 133 -13.32 -21.90 -19.43
N ARG A 134 -13.79 -20.84 -20.10
CA ARG A 134 -13.86 -20.73 -21.56
C ARG A 134 -12.53 -20.30 -22.17
N THR A 135 -11.77 -19.47 -21.46
CA THR A 135 -10.47 -18.95 -21.90
C THR A 135 -9.34 -19.85 -21.42
N GLU A 136 -9.34 -20.22 -20.14
CA GLU A 136 -8.30 -21.02 -19.47
C GLU A 136 -8.76 -22.48 -19.37
N VAL A 137 -8.47 -23.27 -20.41
CA VAL A 137 -8.98 -24.65 -20.55
C VAL A 137 -8.37 -25.67 -19.58
N TYR A 138 -7.28 -25.32 -18.90
CA TYR A 138 -6.63 -26.16 -17.88
C TYR A 138 -7.32 -26.10 -16.51
N LEU A 139 -8.23 -25.14 -16.30
CA LEU A 139 -8.95 -24.99 -15.04
C LEU A 139 -9.99 -26.10 -14.90
N PRO A 140 -10.11 -26.74 -13.72
CA PRO A 140 -11.15 -27.74 -13.46
C PRO A 140 -12.53 -27.08 -13.52
N ASN A 141 -13.55 -27.81 -13.96
CA ASN A 141 -14.93 -27.32 -13.88
C ASN A 141 -15.43 -27.53 -12.45
N LEU A 142 -15.38 -26.46 -11.67
CA LEU A 142 -15.81 -26.49 -10.28
C LEU A 142 -17.25 -25.97 -10.17
N THR A 143 -18.04 -26.67 -9.36
CA THR A 143 -19.42 -26.29 -9.05
C THR A 143 -19.66 -26.25 -7.56
N HIS A 144 -20.60 -25.40 -7.13
CA HIS A 144 -21.11 -25.34 -5.77
C HIS A 144 -22.63 -25.19 -5.79
N SER A 145 -23.29 -25.63 -4.71
CA SER A 145 -24.75 -25.49 -4.59
C SER A 145 -25.11 -24.17 -3.92
N VAL A 146 -25.98 -23.38 -4.56
CA VAL A 146 -26.61 -22.18 -4.00
C VAL A 146 -28.12 -22.40 -4.00
N ASN A 147 -28.75 -22.44 -2.81
CA ASN A 147 -30.20 -22.63 -2.67
C ASN A 147 -30.76 -23.85 -3.45
N GLY A 148 -29.99 -24.93 -3.57
CA GLY A 148 -30.37 -26.14 -4.30
C GLY A 148 -30.11 -26.11 -5.81
N GLN A 149 -29.61 -24.99 -6.36
CA GLN A 149 -29.17 -24.87 -7.75
C GLN A 149 -27.64 -25.06 -7.85
N GLU A 150 -27.19 -25.85 -8.82
CA GLU A 150 -25.77 -26.04 -9.08
C GLU A 150 -25.21 -24.87 -9.90
N CYS A 151 -24.19 -24.20 -9.37
CA CYS A 151 -23.61 -23.00 -9.95
C CYS A 151 -22.11 -23.17 -10.18
N CYS A 152 -21.58 -22.50 -11.20
CA CYS A 152 -20.16 -22.45 -11.50
C CYS A 152 -19.39 -21.70 -10.39
N ASP A 153 -18.30 -22.29 -9.90
CA ASP A 153 -17.49 -21.71 -8.82
C ASP A 153 -16.74 -20.44 -9.22
N TYR A 154 -16.52 -20.22 -10.52
CA TYR A 154 -15.77 -19.07 -11.02
C TYR A 154 -16.65 -17.84 -11.31
N CYS A 155 -17.81 -18.04 -11.92
CA CYS A 155 -18.67 -16.93 -12.35
C CYS A 155 -20.05 -16.89 -11.67
N GLY A 156 -20.36 -17.87 -10.82
CA GLY A 156 -21.64 -17.97 -10.11
C GLY A 156 -22.85 -18.30 -10.98
N LYS A 157 -22.68 -18.48 -12.30
CA LYS A 157 -23.79 -18.82 -13.19
C LYS A 157 -24.24 -20.27 -12.97
N ALA A 158 -25.54 -20.50 -12.98
CA ALA A 158 -26.13 -21.82 -12.99
C ALA A 158 -25.52 -22.71 -14.09
N ILE A 159 -25.23 -23.95 -13.72
CA ILE A 159 -24.92 -25.03 -14.65
C ILE A 159 -26.27 -25.57 -15.13
N GLU A 160 -26.50 -25.46 -16.43
CA GLU A 160 -27.67 -25.97 -17.15
C GLU A 160 -27.22 -27.08 -18.09
#